data_AF-A0A067QGJ9-F1
#
_entry.id   AF-A0A067QGJ9-F1
#
_cell.length_a   1.000
_cell.length_b   1.000
_cell.length_c   1.000
_cell.angle_alpha   90.00
_cell.angle_beta   90.00
_cell.angle_gamma   90.00
#
_symmetry.space_group_name_H-M   'P 1'
#
loop_
_entity.id
_entity.type
_entity.pdbx_description
1 polymer ?
#
loop_
_entity_poly.entity_id
_entity_poly.type
_entity_poly.pdbx_seq_one_letter_code
_entity_poly.pdbx_strand_id
1 'polypeptide(L)'
;GMYRVNYDLKNWQLISDFMRSDRYEDVPVLNRALLLDDALNLAGIGMLPYHVALEVTSYLRRESHYLPWKAALGNLGYIGRMF
;
A
#
# COMPACT_ATOMS: atom_id res chain seq x y z
N GLY A 1 -10.95 10.63 -4.22
CA GLY A 1 -11.85 11.09 -3.14
C GLY A 1 -11.04 11.39 -1.90
N MET A 2 -11.56 12.14 -0.94
CA MET A 2 -10.86 12.51 0.31
C MET A 2 -11.16 11.54 1.47
N TYR A 3 -11.27 10.24 1.20
CA TYR A 3 -11.57 9.24 2.22
C TYR A 3 -10.63 8.04 2.06
N ARG A 4 -10.21 7.47 3.18
CA ARG A 4 -9.44 6.23 3.25
C ARG A 4 -10.37 5.05 3.10
N VAL A 5 -9.93 4.01 2.39
CA VAL A 5 -10.72 2.79 2.20
C VAL A 5 -10.08 1.65 2.98
N ASN A 6 -10.84 1.04 3.88
CA ASN A 6 -10.44 -0.18 4.57
C ASN A 6 -11.24 -1.37 4.03
N TYR A 7 -10.53 -2.38 3.55
CA TYR A 7 -11.09 -3.66 3.15
C TYR A 7 -10.92 -4.69 4.28
N ASP A 8 -11.67 -5.79 4.24
CA ASP A 8 -11.37 -6.93 5.11
C ASP A 8 -10.00 -7.56 4.76
N LEU A 9 -9.48 -8.38 5.67
CA LEU A 9 -8.17 -9.01 5.53
C LEU A 9 -8.03 -9.83 4.24
N LYS A 10 -9.08 -10.54 3.84
CA LYS A 10 -9.07 -11.37 2.63
C LYS A 10 -8.94 -10.51 1.38
N ASN A 11 -9.65 -9.38 1.34
CA ASN A 11 -9.54 -8.42 0.25
C ASN A 11 -8.17 -7.75 0.20
N TRP A 12 -7.59 -7.40 1.35
CA TRP A 12 -6.21 -6.90 1.38
C TRP A 12 -5.19 -7.92 0.86
N GLN A 13 -5.37 -9.20 1.17
CA GLN A 13 -4.53 -10.28 0.61
C GLN A 13 -4.69 -10.36 -0.91
N LEU A 14 -5.92 -10.33 -1.44
CA LEU A 14 -6.17 -10.33 -2.89
C LEU A 14 -5.55 -9.11 -3.59
N ILE A 15 -5.65 -7.93 -2.97
CA ILE A 15 -5.00 -6.71 -3.45
C ILE A 15 -3.48 -6.91 -3.48
N SER A 16 -2.89 -7.37 -2.39
CA SER A 16 -1.46 -7.63 -2.28
C SER A 16 -0.97 -8.60 -3.38
N ASP A 17 -1.69 -9.70 -3.58
CA ASP A 17 -1.38 -10.69 -4.61
C ASP A 17 -1.46 -10.09 -6.01
N PHE A 18 -2.51 -9.31 -6.30
CA PHE A 18 -2.67 -8.64 -7.58
C PHE A 18 -1.54 -7.64 -7.84
N MET A 19 -1.20 -6.81 -6.84
CA MET A 19 -0.13 -5.82 -6.96
C MET A 19 1.24 -6.49 -7.18
N ARG A 20 1.46 -7.70 -6.65
CA ARG A 20 2.68 -8.50 -6.88
C ARG A 20 2.67 -9.26 -8.20
N SER A 21 1.56 -9.29 -8.94
CA SER A 21 1.51 -9.87 -10.29
C SER A 21 2.12 -8.95 -11.34
N ASP A 22 2.41 -9.45 -12.53
CA ASP A 22 2.89 -8.63 -13.66
C ASP A 22 1.81 -7.70 -14.24
N ARG A 23 0.57 -7.80 -13.74
CA ARG A 23 -0.58 -7.01 -14.17
C ARG A 23 -0.87 -5.81 -13.27
N TYR A 24 0.02 -5.48 -12.35
CA TYR A 24 -0.19 -4.38 -11.41
C TYR A 24 -0.43 -3.03 -12.13
N GLU A 25 0.08 -2.87 -13.37
CA GLU A 25 -0.14 -1.67 -14.20
C GLU A 25 -1.59 -1.51 -14.67
N ASP A 26 -2.40 -2.57 -14.63
CA ASP A 26 -3.85 -2.51 -14.89
C ASP A 26 -4.56 -1.61 -13.85
N VAL A 27 -3.96 -1.44 -12.65
CA VAL A 27 -4.45 -0.50 -11.63
C VAL A 27 -3.90 0.89 -11.94
N PRO A 28 -4.74 1.94 -12.09
CA PRO A 28 -4.27 3.28 -12.36
C PRO A 28 -3.26 3.79 -11.32
N VAL A 29 -2.26 4.57 -11.76
CA VAL A 29 -1.17 5.10 -10.91
C VAL A 29 -1.69 5.76 -9.63
N LEU A 30 -2.78 6.54 -9.73
CA LEU A 30 -3.41 7.19 -8.59
C LEU A 30 -3.96 6.18 -7.57
N ASN A 31 -4.63 5.12 -8.05
CA ASN A 31 -5.18 4.08 -7.20
C ASN A 31 -4.07 3.27 -6.51
N ARG A 32 -2.96 3.01 -7.21
CA ARG A 32 -1.80 2.33 -6.60
C ARG A 32 -1.18 3.14 -5.47
N ALA A 33 -1.11 4.46 -5.63
CA ALA A 33 -0.66 5.35 -4.57
C ALA A 33 -1.64 5.40 -3.38
N LEU A 34 -2.95 5.44 -3.64
CA LEU A 34 -3.98 5.40 -2.60
C LEU A 34 -3.96 4.08 -1.83
N LEU A 35 -3.79 2.94 -2.51
CA LEU A 35 -3.69 1.63 -1.86
C LEU A 35 -2.49 1.55 -0.91
N LEU A 36 -1.34 2.11 -1.30
CA LEU A 36 -0.16 2.19 -0.44
C LEU A 36 -0.40 3.11 0.76
N ASP A 37 -0.98 4.29 0.53
CA ASP A 37 -1.27 5.24 1.60
C ASP A 37 -2.25 4.66 2.62
N ASP A 38 -3.35 4.07 2.14
CA ASP A 38 -4.37 3.44 2.98
C ASP A 38 -3.80 2.26 3.76
N ALA A 39 -3.10 1.32 3.11
CA ALA A 39 -2.55 0.15 3.77
C ALA A 39 -1.58 0.53 4.91
N LEU A 40 -0.66 1.47 4.65
CA LEU A 40 0.34 1.86 5.64
C LEU A 40 -0.24 2.72 6.77
N ASN A 41 -1.20 3.61 6.47
CA ASN A 41 -1.89 4.37 7.51
C ASN A 41 -2.75 3.47 8.39
N LEU A 42 -3.50 2.53 7.79
CA LEU A 42 -4.33 1.57 8.52
C LEU A 42 -3.48 0.68 9.42
N ALA A 43 -2.29 0.29 8.96
CA ALA A 43 -1.33 -0.42 9.81
C ALA A 43 -0.82 0.46 10.96
N GLY A 44 -0.52 1.74 10.69
CA GLY A 44 -0.12 2.72 11.72
C GLY A 44 -1.13 2.91 12.85
N ILE A 45 -2.42 2.69 12.60
CA ILE A 45 -3.49 2.79 13.60
C ILE A 45 -4.02 1.43 14.08
N GLY A 46 -3.36 0.32 13.72
CA GLY A 46 -3.71 -1.02 14.15
C GLY A 46 -4.97 -1.62 13.49
N MET A 47 -5.49 -1.00 12.42
CA MET A 47 -6.66 -1.50 11.67
C MET A 47 -6.28 -2.51 10.57
N LEU A 48 -5.01 -2.60 10.21
CA LEU A 48 -4.46 -3.60 9.30
C LEU A 48 -3.18 -4.18 9.92
N PRO A 49 -2.94 -5.51 9.90
CA PRO A 49 -1.67 -6.03 10.38
C PRO A 49 -0.51 -5.53 9.52
N TYR A 50 0.59 -5.11 10.16
CA TYR A 50 1.76 -4.57 9.45
C TYR A 50 2.30 -5.50 8.37
N HIS A 51 2.31 -6.82 8.59
CA HIS A 51 2.80 -7.76 7.58
C HIS A 51 2.01 -7.65 6.27
N VAL A 52 0.68 -7.46 6.33
CA VAL A 52 -0.17 -7.31 5.14
C VAL A 52 0.14 -6.00 4.43
N ALA A 53 0.27 -4.90 5.18
CA ALA A 53 0.63 -3.61 4.59
C ALA A 53 2.01 -3.65 3.92
N LEU A 54 2.98 -4.34 4.51
CA LEU A 54 4.33 -4.51 3.94
C LEU A 54 4.34 -5.47 2.74
N GLU A 55 3.45 -6.45 2.69
CA GLU A 55 3.27 -7.27 1.48
C GLU A 55 2.76 -6.40 0.32
N VAL A 56 1.84 -5.46 0.58
CA VAL A 56 1.41 -4.49 -0.44
C VAL A 56 2.58 -3.61 -0.88
N THR A 57 3.50 -3.18 -0.01
CA THR A 57 4.65 -2.37 -0.48
C THR A 57 5.64 -3.13 -1.34
N SER A 58 5.64 -4.47 -1.31
CA SER A 58 6.63 -5.28 -2.02
C SER A 58 6.60 -5.13 -3.55
N TYR A 59 5.46 -4.74 -4.14
CA TYR A 59 5.41 -4.51 -5.59
C TYR A 59 6.22 -3.28 -6.04
N LEU A 60 6.53 -2.35 -5.12
CA LEU A 60 7.31 -1.14 -5.41
C LEU A 60 8.64 -1.44 -6.10
N ARG A 61 9.20 -2.64 -5.90
CA ARG A 61 10.40 -3.11 -6.62
C ARG A 61 10.28 -2.98 -8.15
N ARG A 62 9.07 -3.01 -8.70
CA ARG A 62 8.78 -2.88 -10.14
C ARG A 62 8.11 -1.54 -10.49
N GLU A 63 7.76 -0.72 -9.51
CA GLU A 63 7.04 0.53 -9.74
C GLU A 63 7.99 1.62 -10.25
N SER A 64 7.57 2.29 -11.33
CA SER A 64 8.35 3.34 -12.00
C SER A 64 7.76 4.74 -11.79
N HIS A 65 6.49 4.85 -11.37
CA HIS A 65 5.85 6.14 -11.19
C HIS A 65 6.17 6.76 -9.82
N TYR A 66 6.39 8.08 -9.84
CA TYR A 66 6.71 8.86 -8.64
C TYR A 66 5.61 8.81 -7.56
N LEU A 67 4.34 8.85 -7.96
CA LEU A 67 3.24 9.05 -7.01
C LEU A 67 3.08 7.89 -5.99
N PRO A 68 3.11 6.60 -6.40
CA PRO A 68 3.16 5.47 -5.47
C PRO A 68 4.37 5.47 -4.54
N TRP A 69 5.57 5.77 -5.05
CA TRP A 69 6.78 5.89 -4.24
C TRP A 69 6.66 7.00 -3.18
N LYS A 70 6.12 8.15 -3.56
CA LYS A 70 5.86 9.26 -2.62
C LYS A 70 4.94 8.84 -1.48
N ALA A 71 3.84 8.14 -1.80
CA ALA A 71 2.88 7.64 -0.81
C ALA A 71 3.53 6.64 0.15
N ALA A 72 4.31 5.68 -0.37
CA ALA A 72 4.99 4.69 0.44
C ALA A 72 6.06 5.30 1.35
N LEU A 73 6.96 6.13 0.81
CA LEU A 73 8.07 6.71 1.58
C LEU A 73 7.59 7.64 2.69
N GLY A 74 6.51 8.41 2.45
CA GLY A 74 5.91 9.26 3.48
C GLY A 74 5.48 8.46 4.72
N ASN A 75 4.88 7.29 4.51
CA ASN A 75 4.39 6.43 5.59
C ASN A 75 5.47 5.52 6.18
N LEU A 76 6.38 4.95 5.36
CA LEU A 76 7.50 4.15 5.85
C LEU A 76 8.46 4.96 6.74
N GLY A 77 8.64 6.25 6.44
CA GLY A 77 9.41 7.15 7.29
C GLY A 77 8.82 7.33 8.70
N TYR A 78 7.50 7.17 8.86
CA TYR A 78 6.86 7.15 10.17
C TYR A 78 7.10 5.83 10.91
N ILE A 79 6.93 4.70 10.21
CA ILE A 79 7.18 3.36 10.77
C ILE A 79 8.64 3.24 11.22
N GLY A 80 9.59 3.71 10.42
CA GLY A 80 11.00 3.71 10.76
C GLY A 80 11.38 4.56 11.97
N ARG A 81 10.52 5.49 12.43
CA ARG A 81 10.71 6.26 13.67
C ARG A 81 10.09 5.60 14.90
N MET A 82 9.28 4.56 14.72
CA MET A 82 8.68 3.80 15.83
C MET A 82 9.67 2.80 16.44
N PHE A 83 10.75 2.48 15.73
CA PHE A 83 11.83 1.59 16.14
C PHE A 83 13.13 2.38 16.30
#